data_AF-A0A1I5YH54-F1
#
_entry.id   AF-A0A1I5YH54-F1
#
_cell.length_a   1.000
_cell.length_b   1.000
_cell.length_c   1.000
_cell.angle_alpha   90.00
_cell.angle_beta   90.00
_cell.angle_gamma   90.00
#
_symmetry.space_group_name_H-M   'P 1'
#
loop_
_entity.id
_entity.type
_entity.pdbx_description
1 polymer ?
#
loop_
_entity_poly.entity_id
_entity_poly.type
_entity_poly.pdbx_seq_one_letter_code
_entity_poly.pdbx_strand_id
1 'polypeptide(L)'
;MRCRRCGEKAEISLKRHNAIFCINCFQVYYSNQVLRNIKREKMFNTDDRILVVVSGGKDSMALWYILLKMGYNVTGMHINVGIGEYSARSQEVVEHFSQKHNAPVIIKNTEKEFNFNILDLARQLKRSTCSICGAIKRYLFNKVALDEGFDVVATGHNLDDEAATLLGNVLSWQEGYLAK
;
A
#
# COMPACT_ATOMS: atom_id res chain seq x y z
N MET A 1 7.07 26.68 18.34
CA MET A 1 6.49 27.00 17.02
C MET A 1 5.00 26.67 17.05
N ARG A 2 4.14 27.46 16.37
CA ARG A 2 2.67 27.30 16.38
C ARG A 2 2.19 26.59 15.11
N CYS A 3 1.10 25.84 15.22
CA CYS A 3 0.49 25.13 14.12
C CYS A 3 -0.08 26.14 13.12
N ARG A 4 0.28 26.00 11.84
CA ARG A 4 -0.18 26.89 10.76
C ARG A 4 -1.71 26.93 10.62
N ARG A 5 -2.41 25.86 11.00
CA ARG A 5 -3.86 25.74 10.82
C ARG A 5 -4.67 26.19 12.03
N CYS A 6 -4.30 25.75 13.24
CA CYS A 6 -5.10 26.02 14.45
C CYS A 6 -4.39 26.87 15.52
N GLY A 7 -3.11 27.23 15.34
CA GLY A 7 -2.35 28.04 16.30
C GLY A 7 -1.79 27.29 17.51
N GLU A 8 -2.24 26.04 17.77
CA GLU A 8 -1.75 25.19 18.86
C GLU A 8 -0.27 24.84 18.76
N LYS A 9 0.30 24.25 19.82
CA LYS A 9 1.68 23.75 19.80
C LYS A 9 1.88 22.78 18.62
N ALA A 10 2.84 23.08 17.76
CA ALA A 10 3.15 22.25 16.61
C ALA A 10 4.26 21.23 16.93
N GLU A 11 4.19 20.08 16.28
CA GLU A 11 5.08 18.94 16.50
C GLU A 11 5.70 18.43 15.19
N ILE A 12 5.00 18.59 14.07
CA ILE A 12 5.41 18.07 12.76
C ILE A 12 5.79 19.24 11.86
N SER A 13 7.02 19.23 11.35
CA SER A 13 7.52 20.23 10.40
C SER A 13 7.66 19.63 9.00
N LEU A 14 7.00 20.25 8.03
CA LEU A 14 7.07 19.90 6.61
C LEU A 14 7.87 20.96 5.87
N LYS A 15 9.20 20.79 5.84
CA LYS A 15 10.15 21.76 5.23
C LYS A 15 9.79 22.09 3.78
N ARG A 16 9.49 21.08 2.95
CA ARG A 16 9.11 21.25 1.54
C ARG A 16 7.90 22.17 1.35
N HIS A 17 6.99 22.21 2.32
CA HIS A 17 5.77 23.02 2.27
C HIS A 17 5.87 24.30 3.11
N ASN A 18 7.04 24.55 3.71
CA ASN A 18 7.26 25.60 4.69
C ASN A 18 6.09 25.72 5.69
N ALA A 19 5.71 24.57 6.27
CA ALA A 19 4.52 24.46 7.12
C ALA A 19 4.80 23.60 8.33
N ILE A 20 4.19 23.95 9.47
CA ILE A 20 4.33 23.21 10.73
C ILE A 20 2.93 22.96 11.30
N PHE A 21 2.68 21.74 11.76
CA PHE A 21 1.36 21.29 12.20
C PHE A 21 1.41 20.63 13.59
N CYS A 22 0.33 20.75 14.36
CA CYS A 22 0.04 19.81 15.43
C CYS A 22 -0.44 18.48 14.83
N ILE A 23 -0.43 17.39 15.61
CA ILE A 23 -0.78 16.04 15.14
C ILE A 23 -2.16 16.00 14.44
N ASN A 24 -3.18 16.58 15.07
CA ASN A 24 -4.55 16.58 14.53
C ASN A 24 -4.65 17.32 13.19
N CYS A 25 -4.01 18.49 13.09
CA CYS A 25 -4.02 19.26 11.86
C CYS A 25 -3.20 18.59 10.75
N PHE A 26 -2.12 17.90 11.09
CA PHE A 26 -1.34 17.12 10.14
C PHE A 26 -2.16 15.98 9.54
N GLN A 27 -2.92 15.23 10.35
CA GLN A 27 -3.76 14.13 9.85
C GLN A 27 -4.79 14.61 8.82
N VAL A 28 -5.43 15.76 9.07
CA VAL A 28 -6.37 16.35 8.10
C VAL A 28 -5.64 16.83 6.85
N TYR A 29 -4.49 17.50 7.01
CA TYR A 29 -3.66 17.92 5.88
C TYR A 29 -3.26 16.72 5.00
N TYR A 30 -2.81 15.63 5.61
CA TYR A 30 -2.38 14.42 4.92
C TYR A 30 -3.56 13.73 4.20
N SER A 31 -4.70 13.56 4.88
CA SER A 31 -5.91 12.98 4.27
C SER A 31 -6.38 13.81 3.06
N ASN A 32 -6.35 15.14 3.18
CA ASN A 32 -6.69 16.05 2.08
C ASN A 32 -5.70 15.99 0.91
N GLN A 33 -4.42 15.73 1.18
CA GLN A 33 -3.42 15.52 0.12
C GLN A 33 -3.72 14.24 -0.67
N VAL A 34 -4.06 13.14 0.02
CA VAL A 34 -4.46 11.88 -0.62
C VAL A 34 -5.70 12.10 -1.50
N LEU A 35 -6.77 12.66 -0.96
CA LEU A 35 -8.01 12.94 -1.70
C LEU A 35 -7.79 13.86 -2.92
N ARG A 36 -6.94 14.87 -2.76
CA ARG A 36 -6.58 15.77 -3.86
C ARG A 36 -5.88 15.04 -4.98
N ASN A 37 -4.96 14.14 -4.66
CA ASN A 37 -4.24 13.35 -5.68
C ASN A 37 -5.20 12.37 -6.39
N ILE A 38 -6.04 11.65 -5.64
CA ILE A 38 -7.07 10.76 -6.22
C ILE A 38 -7.93 11.52 -7.25
N LYS A 39 -8.42 12.71 -6.87
CA LYS A 39 -9.23 13.56 -7.76
C LYS A 39 -8.44 14.11 -8.95
N ARG A 40 -7.22 14.62 -8.71
CA ARG A 40 -6.39 15.26 -9.75
C ARG A 40 -6.00 14.26 -10.84
N GLU A 41 -5.59 13.07 -10.44
CA GLU A 41 -5.16 12.01 -11.36
C GLU A 41 -6.32 11.14 -11.85
N LYS A 42 -7.56 11.42 -11.42
CA LYS A 42 -8.77 10.65 -11.77
C LYS A 42 -8.61 9.16 -11.50
N MET A 43 -8.05 8.80 -10.34
CA MET A 43 -7.71 7.41 -10.01
C MET A 43 -8.93 6.51 -9.85
N PHE A 44 -9.97 7.01 -9.16
CA PHE A 44 -11.22 6.30 -8.88
C PHE A 44 -12.26 7.24 -8.26
N ASN A 45 -13.50 6.79 -8.22
CA ASN A 45 -14.66 7.44 -7.64
C ASN A 45 -15.08 6.78 -6.32
N THR A 46 -16.06 7.37 -5.63
CA THR A 46 -16.58 6.86 -4.35
C THR A 46 -17.36 5.55 -4.48
N ASP A 47 -17.92 5.30 -5.65
CA ASP A 47 -18.80 4.15 -5.91
C ASP A 47 -18.01 2.91 -6.37
N ASP A 48 -16.73 3.09 -6.73
CA ASP A 48 -15.84 2.00 -7.16
C ASP A 48 -15.53 1.06 -6.00
N ARG A 49 -15.49 -0.25 -6.28
CA ARG A 49 -15.01 -1.28 -5.35
C ARG A 49 -13.48 -1.32 -5.41
N ILE A 50 -12.84 -0.90 -4.32
CA ILE A 50 -11.39 -0.75 -4.26
C ILE A 50 -10.77 -1.90 -3.47
N LEU A 51 -9.80 -2.58 -4.08
CA LEU A 51 -8.94 -3.56 -3.42
C LEU A 51 -7.62 -2.90 -3.01
N VAL A 52 -7.39 -2.71 -1.71
CA VAL A 52 -6.12 -2.16 -1.21
C VAL A 52 -5.18 -3.30 -0.83
N VAL A 53 -4.04 -3.38 -1.51
CA VAL A 53 -3.02 -4.39 -1.20
C VAL A 53 -2.25 -3.98 0.05
N VAL A 54 -2.42 -4.71 1.15
CA VAL A 54 -1.85 -4.41 2.47
C VAL A 54 -0.77 -5.42 2.87
N SER A 55 0.44 -4.92 3.14
CA SER A 55 1.57 -5.75 3.56
C SER A 55 1.71 -5.89 5.08
N GLY A 56 0.91 -5.14 5.86
CA GLY A 56 1.16 -4.90 7.29
C GLY A 56 2.14 -3.74 7.55
N GLY A 57 2.77 -3.21 6.50
CA GLY A 57 3.65 -2.04 6.58
C GLY A 57 2.89 -0.71 6.61
N LYS A 58 3.51 0.30 7.22
CA LYS A 58 2.92 1.63 7.49
C LYS A 58 2.21 2.26 6.29
N ASP A 59 2.77 2.15 5.09
CA ASP A 59 2.28 2.90 3.92
C ASP A 59 0.95 2.35 3.42
N SER A 60 0.89 1.03 3.20
CA SER A 60 -0.34 0.36 2.79
C SER A 60 -1.44 0.40 3.87
N MET A 61 -1.05 0.30 5.15
CA MET A 61 -1.99 0.39 6.27
C MET A 61 -2.55 1.81 6.43
N ALA A 62 -1.71 2.84 6.25
CA ALA A 62 -2.16 4.23 6.26
C ALA A 62 -3.10 4.54 5.09
N LEU A 63 -2.80 4.02 3.89
CA LEU A 63 -3.69 4.15 2.74
C LEU A 63 -5.05 3.50 3.01
N TRP A 64 -5.07 2.26 3.51
CA TRP A 64 -6.31 1.56 3.85
C TRP A 64 -7.12 2.32 4.89
N TYR A 65 -6.46 2.80 5.96
CA TYR A 65 -7.09 3.64 6.99
C TYR A 65 -7.74 4.91 6.43
N ILE A 66 -7.03 5.63 5.55
CA ILE A 66 -7.55 6.88 4.98
C ILE A 66 -8.75 6.60 4.09
N LEU A 67 -8.68 5.59 3.20
CA LEU A 67 -9.79 5.27 2.32
C LEU A 67 -11.04 4.85 3.10
N LEU A 68 -10.90 4.02 4.14
CA LEU A 68 -11.98 3.67 5.06
C LEU A 68 -12.58 4.92 5.72
N LYS A 69 -11.73 5.79 6.28
CA LYS A 69 -12.18 6.99 7.00
C LYS A 69 -12.89 7.99 6.10
N MET A 70 -12.57 8.01 4.81
CA MET A 70 -13.20 8.90 3.83
C MET A 70 -14.47 8.29 3.20
N GLY A 71 -14.86 7.07 3.61
CA GLY A 71 -16.11 6.45 3.19
C GLY A 71 -16.06 5.73 1.84
N TYR A 72 -14.87 5.40 1.34
CA TYR A 72 -14.75 4.59 0.13
C TYR A 72 -15.14 3.13 0.40
N ASN A 73 -15.69 2.47 -0.63
CA ASN A 73 -15.95 1.04 -0.60
C ASN A 73 -14.66 0.25 -0.79
N VAL A 74 -13.99 -0.08 0.32
CA VAL A 74 -12.64 -0.62 0.31
C VAL A 74 -12.50 -1.94 1.06
N THR A 75 -11.88 -2.91 0.40
CA THR A 75 -11.49 -4.20 0.98
C THR A 75 -9.96 -4.30 0.99
N GLY A 76 -9.39 -4.65 2.14
CA GLY A 76 -7.96 -4.95 2.25
C GLY A 76 -7.64 -6.31 1.63
N MET A 77 -6.45 -6.46 1.06
CA MET A 77 -5.92 -7.76 0.63
C MET A 77 -4.51 -7.98 1.15
N HIS A 78 -4.31 -9.04 1.92
CA HIS A 78 -3.00 -9.46 2.38
C HIS A 78 -2.56 -10.77 1.73
N ILE A 79 -1.29 -10.83 1.34
CA ILE A 79 -0.68 -12.04 0.80
C ILE A 79 0.41 -12.49 1.76
N ASN A 80 0.14 -13.57 2.48
CA ASN A 80 1.12 -14.26 3.31
C ASN A 80 2.02 -15.12 2.41
N VAL A 81 3.30 -14.75 2.38
CA VAL A 81 4.34 -15.35 1.53
C VAL A 81 5.12 -16.48 2.21
N GLY A 82 4.75 -16.91 3.42
CA GLY A 82 5.35 -18.05 4.11
C GLY A 82 6.77 -17.82 4.64
N ILE A 83 7.22 -16.57 4.75
CA ILE A 83 8.54 -16.24 5.30
C ILE A 83 8.45 -16.19 6.83
N GLY A 84 8.36 -17.36 7.47
CA GLY A 84 8.44 -17.56 8.92
C GLY A 84 7.67 -16.55 9.77
N GLU A 85 8.28 -16.16 10.90
CA GLU A 85 7.70 -15.20 11.86
C GLU A 85 7.40 -13.83 11.25
N TYR A 86 8.17 -13.40 10.24
CA TYR A 86 7.94 -12.12 9.57
C TYR A 86 6.56 -12.07 8.90
N SER A 87 6.18 -13.16 8.21
CA SER A 87 4.88 -13.21 7.54
C SER A 87 3.73 -13.39 8.53
N ALA A 88 3.95 -14.16 9.59
CA ALA A 88 2.97 -14.31 10.68
C ALA A 88 2.65 -12.97 11.34
N ARG A 89 3.69 -12.23 11.78
CA ARG A 89 3.52 -10.91 12.41
C ARG A 89 2.88 -9.88 11.47
N SER A 90 3.22 -9.92 10.19
CA SER A 90 2.62 -9.03 9.20
C SER A 90 1.12 -9.30 9.02
N GLN A 91 0.73 -10.57 9.00
CA GLN A 91 -0.68 -10.97 8.94
C GLN A 91 -1.43 -10.57 10.22
N GLU A 92 -0.86 -10.79 11.40
CA GLU A 92 -1.46 -10.39 12.68
C GLU A 92 -1.78 -8.89 12.74
N VAL A 93 -0.85 -8.04 12.24
CA VAL A 93 -1.08 -6.58 12.17
C VAL A 93 -2.28 -6.25 11.28
N VAL A 94 -2.42 -6.93 10.14
CA VAL A 94 -3.53 -6.74 9.21
C VAL A 94 -4.85 -7.21 9.81
N GLU A 95 -4.87 -8.39 10.42
CA GLU A 95 -6.05 -8.96 11.06
C GLU A 95 -6.52 -8.10 12.23
N HIS A 96 -5.59 -7.65 13.08
CA HIS A 96 -5.91 -6.75 14.18
C HIS A 96 -6.50 -5.42 13.69
N PHE A 97 -5.94 -4.84 12.62
CA PHE A 97 -6.47 -3.63 12.01
C PHE A 97 -7.88 -3.86 11.45
N SER A 98 -8.09 -4.96 10.73
CA SER A 98 -9.40 -5.36 10.19
C SER A 98 -10.46 -5.44 11.29
N GLN A 99 -10.15 -6.16 12.37
CA GLN A 99 -11.06 -6.30 13.52
C GLN A 99 -11.35 -4.96 14.20
N LYS A 100 -10.30 -4.16 14.47
CA LYS A 100 -10.42 -2.87 15.15
C LYS A 100 -11.26 -1.86 14.37
N HIS A 101 -11.18 -1.89 13.04
CA HIS A 101 -11.86 -0.92 12.16
C HIS A 101 -13.11 -1.48 11.49
N ASN A 102 -13.51 -2.73 11.79
CA ASN A 102 -14.58 -3.46 11.11
C ASN A 102 -14.43 -3.39 9.58
N ALA A 103 -13.20 -3.58 9.11
CA ALA A 103 -12.83 -3.42 7.71
C ALA A 103 -12.64 -4.78 7.04
N PRO A 104 -13.32 -5.07 5.91
CA PRO A 104 -13.22 -6.37 5.26
C PRO A 104 -11.81 -6.60 4.72
N VAL A 105 -11.31 -7.82 4.89
CA VAL A 105 -9.97 -8.21 4.42
C VAL A 105 -9.99 -9.61 3.80
N ILE A 106 -9.30 -9.74 2.67
CA ILE A 106 -9.03 -11.02 2.00
C ILE A 106 -7.60 -11.41 2.33
N ILE A 107 -7.42 -12.58 2.94
CA ILE A 107 -6.10 -13.12 3.26
C ILE A 107 -5.82 -14.30 2.36
N LYS A 108 -4.75 -14.19 1.59
CA LYS A 108 -4.25 -15.24 0.71
C LYS A 108 -2.93 -15.80 1.26
N ASN A 109 -2.79 -17.12 1.28
CA ASN A 109 -1.57 -17.77 1.74
C ASN A 109 -0.96 -18.60 0.61
N THR A 110 0.23 -18.21 0.18
CA THR A 110 0.87 -18.82 -1.00
C THR A 110 1.19 -20.30 -0.83
N GLU A 111 1.65 -20.72 0.35
CA GLU A 111 1.94 -22.12 0.65
C GLU A 111 0.67 -22.97 0.65
N LYS A 112 -0.40 -22.46 1.29
CA LYS A 112 -1.67 -23.20 1.39
C LYS A 112 -2.42 -23.27 0.06
N GLU A 113 -2.36 -22.22 -0.75
CA GLU A 113 -3.16 -22.13 -1.98
C GLU A 113 -2.46 -22.69 -3.21
N PHE A 114 -1.12 -22.61 -3.27
CA PHE A 114 -0.37 -23.00 -4.46
C PHE A 114 0.66 -24.10 -4.18
N ASN A 115 0.72 -24.61 -2.94
CA ASN A 115 1.60 -25.69 -2.52
C ASN A 115 3.09 -25.43 -2.84
N PHE A 116 3.51 -24.16 -2.81
CA PHE A 116 4.90 -23.77 -2.95
C PHE A 116 5.31 -22.74 -1.90
N ASN A 117 6.57 -22.84 -1.44
CA ASN A 117 7.23 -21.80 -0.66
C ASN A 117 8.05 -20.91 -1.61
N ILE A 118 7.96 -19.59 -1.44
CA ILE A 118 8.66 -18.62 -2.31
C ILE A 118 10.20 -18.79 -2.25
N LEU A 119 10.75 -19.16 -1.10
CA LEU A 119 12.18 -19.42 -0.92
C LEU A 119 12.63 -20.63 -1.74
N ASP A 120 11.85 -21.71 -1.71
CA ASP A 120 12.19 -22.93 -2.45
C ASP A 120 12.02 -22.72 -3.96
N LEU A 121 10.97 -22.02 -4.37
CA LEU A 121 10.77 -21.66 -5.77
C LEU A 121 11.91 -20.76 -6.29
N ALA A 122 12.39 -19.81 -5.49
CA ALA A 122 13.53 -18.97 -5.84
C ALA A 122 14.82 -19.79 -6.01
N ARG A 123 15.07 -20.77 -5.12
CA ARG A 123 16.21 -21.69 -5.22
C ARG A 123 16.13 -22.55 -6.48
N GLN A 124 14.97 -23.15 -6.76
CA GLN A 124 14.75 -24.01 -7.92
C GLN A 124 14.94 -23.24 -9.24
N LEU A 125 14.38 -22.04 -9.34
CA LEU A 125 14.47 -21.20 -10.54
C LEU A 125 15.81 -20.45 -10.66
N LYS A 126 16.68 -20.53 -9.64
CA LYS A 126 17.94 -19.75 -9.55
C LYS A 126 17.72 -18.25 -9.77
N ARG A 127 16.61 -17.72 -9.23
CA ARG A 127 16.26 -16.29 -9.28
C ARG A 127 16.26 -15.71 -7.88
N SER A 128 16.41 -14.39 -7.77
CA SER A 128 16.32 -13.74 -6.46
C SER A 128 14.90 -13.90 -5.87
N THR A 129 14.82 -14.15 -4.56
CA THR A 129 13.56 -14.29 -3.83
C THR A 129 12.63 -13.11 -4.05
N CYS A 130 13.17 -11.89 -4.04
CA CYS A 130 12.39 -10.66 -4.26
C CYS A 130 11.79 -10.58 -5.67
N SER A 131 12.48 -11.09 -6.69
CA SER A 131 11.96 -11.12 -8.07
C SER A 131 10.73 -12.03 -8.19
N ILE A 132 10.83 -13.24 -7.63
CA ILE A 132 9.73 -14.22 -7.61
C ILE A 132 8.56 -13.71 -6.75
N CYS A 133 8.84 -13.23 -5.53
CA CYS A 133 7.84 -12.66 -4.64
C CYS A 133 7.07 -11.51 -5.29
N GLY A 134 7.76 -10.59 -5.97
CA GLY A 134 7.14 -9.48 -6.68
C GLY A 134 6.21 -9.94 -7.80
N ALA A 135 6.64 -10.90 -8.62
CA ALA A 135 5.84 -11.44 -9.72
C ALA A 135 4.57 -12.14 -9.21
N ILE A 136 4.70 -12.98 -8.19
CA ILE A 136 3.59 -13.74 -7.62
C ILE A 136 2.58 -12.79 -6.98
N LYS A 137 3.03 -11.83 -6.16
CA LYS A 137 2.11 -10.87 -5.53
C LYS A 137 1.29 -10.11 -6.56
N ARG A 138 1.95 -9.59 -7.61
CA ARG A 138 1.28 -8.86 -8.70
C ARG A 138 0.24 -9.70 -9.42
N TYR A 139 0.58 -10.95 -9.73
CA TYR A 139 -0.38 -11.88 -10.32
C TYR A 139 -1.59 -12.11 -9.41
N LEU A 140 -1.35 -12.40 -8.12
CA LEU A 140 -2.41 -12.78 -7.18
C LEU A 140 -3.40 -11.67 -6.91
N PHE A 141 -2.94 -10.45 -6.60
CA PHE A 141 -3.89 -9.37 -6.34
C PHE A 141 -4.64 -8.96 -7.60
N ASN A 142 -4.02 -9.08 -8.78
CA ASN A 142 -4.71 -8.80 -10.04
C ASN A 142 -5.77 -9.86 -10.31
N LYS A 143 -5.45 -11.14 -10.07
CA LYS A 143 -6.41 -12.23 -10.21
C LYS A 143 -7.59 -12.09 -9.24
N VAL A 144 -7.33 -11.81 -7.97
CA VAL A 144 -8.40 -11.61 -6.97
C VAL A 144 -9.26 -10.40 -7.33
N ALA A 145 -8.65 -9.29 -7.78
CA ALA A 145 -9.41 -8.12 -8.23
C ALA A 145 -10.39 -8.49 -9.37
N LEU A 146 -9.92 -9.24 -10.36
CA LEU A 146 -10.75 -9.69 -11.49
C LEU A 146 -11.83 -10.69 -11.06
N ASP A 147 -11.45 -11.73 -10.31
CA ASP A 147 -12.34 -12.83 -9.94
C ASP A 147 -13.48 -12.35 -9.00
N GLU A 148 -13.21 -11.38 -8.13
CA GLU A 148 -14.18 -10.85 -7.16
C GLU A 148 -14.86 -9.54 -7.59
N GLY A 149 -14.56 -9.05 -8.80
CA GLY A 149 -15.19 -7.88 -9.41
C GLY A 149 -14.87 -6.57 -8.71
N PHE A 150 -13.60 -6.34 -8.39
CA PHE A 150 -13.08 -5.04 -7.95
C PHE A 150 -12.77 -4.16 -9.16
N ASP A 151 -13.14 -2.89 -9.09
CA ASP A 151 -12.92 -1.94 -10.17
C ASP A 151 -11.47 -1.42 -10.17
N VAL A 152 -10.87 -1.30 -8.98
CA VAL A 152 -9.56 -0.66 -8.80
C VAL A 152 -8.69 -1.40 -7.79
N VAL A 153 -7.40 -1.52 -8.10
CA VAL A 153 -6.37 -1.97 -7.15
C VAL A 153 -5.54 -0.77 -6.70
N ALA A 154 -5.46 -0.56 -5.40
CA ALA A 154 -4.67 0.50 -4.79
C ALA A 154 -3.47 -0.07 -4.01
N THR A 155 -2.30 0.53 -4.18
CA THR A 155 -1.06 0.14 -3.50
C THR A 155 -0.46 1.31 -2.74
N GLY A 156 0.30 1.02 -1.68
CA GLY A 156 0.85 2.03 -0.77
C GLY A 156 2.17 2.67 -1.20
N HIS A 157 2.50 2.75 -2.50
CA HIS A 157 3.75 3.39 -2.94
C HIS A 157 3.71 4.89 -2.67
N ASN A 158 4.77 5.42 -2.06
CA ASN A 158 4.92 6.83 -1.72
C ASN A 158 5.93 7.54 -2.64
N LEU A 159 6.17 8.83 -2.39
CA LEU A 159 7.05 9.65 -3.22
C LEU A 159 8.49 9.10 -3.30
N ASP A 160 9.01 8.59 -2.19
CA ASP A 160 10.38 8.08 -2.12
C ASP A 160 10.49 6.77 -2.91
N ASP A 161 9.46 5.91 -2.88
CA ASP A 161 9.40 4.67 -3.67
C ASP A 161 9.45 4.97 -5.17
N GLU A 162 8.63 5.90 -5.63
CA GLU A 162 8.58 6.31 -7.05
C GLU A 162 9.87 7.02 -7.47
N ALA A 163 10.43 7.88 -6.62
CA ALA A 163 11.69 8.57 -6.90
C ALA A 163 12.87 7.59 -6.98
N ALA A 164 12.95 6.62 -6.07
CA ALA A 164 13.98 5.58 -6.08
C ALA A 164 13.84 4.67 -7.30
N THR A 165 12.62 4.29 -7.66
CA THR A 165 12.33 3.47 -8.85
C THR A 165 12.73 4.21 -10.12
N LEU A 166 12.34 5.49 -10.27
CA LEU A 166 12.75 6.33 -11.38
C LEU A 166 14.27 6.44 -11.48
N LEU A 167 14.95 6.76 -10.38
CA LEU A 167 16.40 6.91 -10.36
C LEU A 167 17.11 5.60 -10.74
N GLY A 168 16.68 4.46 -10.18
CA GLY A 168 17.26 3.15 -10.48
C GLY A 168 17.11 2.78 -11.96
N ASN A 169 15.92 3.02 -12.53
CA ASN A 169 15.65 2.76 -13.94
C ASN A 169 16.47 3.66 -14.87
N VAL A 170 16.63 4.94 -14.53
CA VAL A 170 17.46 5.89 -15.30
C VAL A 170 18.93 5.48 -15.27
N LEU A 171 19.48 5.15 -14.09
CA LEU A 171 20.89 4.75 -13.95
C LEU A 171 21.22 3.45 -14.68
N SER A 172 20.23 2.56 -14.84
CA SER A 172 20.40 1.24 -15.45
C SER A 172 19.82 1.15 -16.87
N TRP A 173 19.44 2.29 -17.46
CA TRP A 173 18.84 2.38 -18.80
C TRP A 173 17.70 1.39 -19.05
N GLN A 174 16.82 1.25 -18.05
CA GLN A 174 15.66 0.36 -18.11
C GLN A 174 14.50 1.03 -18.87
N GLU A 175 14.69 1.28 -20.16
CA GLU A 175 13.78 2.06 -21.01
C GLU A 175 12.33 1.53 -20.98
N GLY A 176 12.15 0.21 -20.94
CA GLY A 176 10.82 -0.41 -20.88
C GLY A 176 10.01 -0.04 -19.64
N TYR A 177 10.67 0.28 -18.51
CA TYR A 177 10.00 0.76 -17.30
C TYR A 177 9.85 2.29 -17.24
N LEU A 178 10.49 3.01 -18.17
CA LEU A 178 10.41 4.47 -18.28
C LEU A 178 9.42 4.94 -19.35
N ALA A 179 9.08 4.05 -20.29
CA ALA A 179 8.08 4.30 -21.32
C ALA A 179 6.70 4.60 -20.69
N LYS A 180 6.04 5.63 -21.22
CA LYS A 180 4.67 6.03 -20.81
C LYS A 180 3.61 5.24 -21.54
#